data_AF-A0A9X0B4S9-F1
#
_entry.id   AF-A0A9X0B4S9-F1
#
_cell.length_a   1.000
_cell.length_b   1.000
_cell.length_c   1.000
_cell.angle_alpha   90.00
_cell.angle_beta   90.00
_cell.angle_gamma   90.00
#
_symmetry.space_group_name_H-M   'P 1'
#
loop_
_entity.id
_entity.type
_entity.pdbx_description
1 polymer ?
#
loop_
_entity_poly.entity_id
_entity_poly.type
_entity_poly.pdbx_seq_one_letter_code
_entity_poly.pdbx_strand_id
1 'polypeptide(L)'
;MTVSIPASCDILVIGSGNAGFSAALSAAQTNPAADIVLIDKCPSTWAGGNSYFTAGAFRTVHNGLPDLLPLVNNLDSPEKANRIDMPIYSEANFTHDLNRMTNGRTDPAQQIS
;
A
#
# COMPACT_ATOMS: atom_id res chain seq x y z
N MET A 1 1.10 -25.47 12.60
CA MET A 1 2.48 -25.48 12.06
C MET A 1 3.35 -24.70 13.02
N THR A 2 4.38 -25.30 13.60
CA THR A 2 5.40 -24.58 14.37
C THR A 2 6.41 -24.00 13.40
N VAL A 3 6.42 -22.67 13.25
CA VAL A 3 7.42 -21.98 12.45
C VAL A 3 8.71 -21.94 13.27
N SER A 4 9.77 -22.62 12.80
CA SER A 4 11.11 -22.47 13.36
C SER A 4 11.73 -21.19 12.82
N ILE A 5 12.16 -20.30 13.70
CA ILE A 5 12.88 -19.09 13.31
C ILE A 5 14.26 -19.51 12.75
N PRO A 6 14.65 -19.08 11.54
CA PRO A 6 15.95 -19.41 10.98
C PRO A 6 17.07 -18.74 11.80
N ALA A 7 18.24 -19.38 11.84
CA ALA A 7 19.40 -18.86 12.57
C ALA A 7 20.03 -17.60 11.90
N SER A 8 19.76 -17.40 10.62
CA SER A 8 20.24 -16.26 9.82
C SER A 8 19.28 -15.98 8.65
N CYS A 9 19.37 -14.78 8.08
CA CYS A 9 18.71 -14.38 6.85
C CYS A 9 19.54 -13.28 6.17
N ASP A 10 19.36 -13.10 4.86
CA ASP A 10 20.01 -12.02 4.12
C ASP A 10 19.30 -10.68 4.37
N ILE A 11 17.96 -10.73 4.46
CA ILE A 11 17.12 -9.54 4.63
C ILE A 11 16.09 -9.81 5.73
N LEU A 12 16.20 -9.06 6.82
CA LEU A 12 15.22 -9.04 7.91
C LEU A 12 14.29 -7.83 7.76
N VAL A 13 13.00 -8.08 7.59
CA VAL A 13 11.95 -7.06 7.58
C VAL A 13 11.17 -7.11 8.90
N ILE A 14 11.11 -5.98 9.59
CA ILE A 14 10.43 -5.87 10.89
C ILE A 14 9.12 -5.09 10.71
N GLY A 15 8.01 -5.77 10.96
CA GLY A 15 6.65 -5.27 10.82
C GLY A 15 5.97 -5.79 9.56
N SER A 16 4.76 -6.34 9.72
CA SER A 16 3.92 -6.85 8.63
C SER A 16 2.95 -5.79 8.07
N GLY A 17 3.23 -4.50 8.28
CA GLY A 17 2.45 -3.43 7.67
C GLY A 17 2.63 -3.37 6.15
N ASN A 18 1.89 -2.49 5.46
CA ASN A 18 2.08 -2.29 4.01
C ASN A 18 3.54 -2.03 3.65
N ALA A 19 4.23 -1.16 4.39
CA ALA A 19 5.65 -0.88 4.15
C ALA A 19 6.55 -2.13 4.25
N GLY A 20 6.33 -2.97 5.26
CA GLY A 20 7.10 -4.19 5.44
C GLY A 20 6.84 -5.23 4.35
N PHE A 21 5.57 -5.48 4.02
CA PHE A 21 5.23 -6.37 2.91
C PHE A 21 5.73 -5.84 1.56
N SER A 22 5.61 -4.54 1.29
CA SER A 22 6.14 -3.93 0.07
C SER A 22 7.65 -4.08 -0.02
N ALA A 23 8.38 -3.87 1.08
CA ALA A 23 9.84 -4.06 1.11
C ALA A 23 10.22 -5.53 0.89
N ALA A 24 9.56 -6.46 1.58
CA ALA A 24 9.82 -7.89 1.44
C ALA A 24 9.53 -8.39 0.01
N LEU A 25 8.41 -7.95 -0.58
CA LEU A 25 8.04 -8.31 -1.94
C LEU A 25 9.02 -7.73 -2.96
N SER A 26 9.38 -6.45 -2.82
CA SER A 26 10.36 -5.80 -3.70
C SER A 26 11.71 -6.52 -3.61
N ALA A 27 12.16 -6.89 -2.41
CA ALA A 27 13.40 -7.65 -2.22
C ALA A 27 13.33 -9.03 -2.88
N ALA A 28 12.20 -9.74 -2.75
CA ALA A 28 12.03 -11.05 -3.37
C ALA A 28 12.01 -10.97 -4.90
N GLN A 29 11.49 -9.88 -5.46
CA GLN A 29 11.46 -9.65 -6.91
C GLN A 29 12.85 -9.27 -7.47
N THR A 30 13.60 -8.44 -6.76
CA THR A 30 14.92 -7.97 -7.22
C THR A 30 16.04 -8.95 -6.90
N ASN A 31 15.89 -9.74 -5.84
CA ASN A 31 16.83 -10.78 -5.45
C ASN A 31 16.11 -12.10 -5.08
N PRO A 32 15.69 -12.90 -6.08
CA PRO A 32 14.96 -14.15 -5.84
C PRO A 32 15.74 -15.21 -5.05
N ALA A 33 17.06 -15.08 -4.92
CA ALA A 33 17.91 -16.01 -4.19
C ALA A 33 18.14 -15.61 -2.72
N ALA A 34 17.71 -14.41 -2.31
CA ALA A 34 17.89 -13.95 -0.94
C ALA A 34 16.93 -14.65 0.03
N ASP A 35 17.45 -15.03 1.18
CA ASP A 35 16.65 -15.49 2.32
C ASP A 35 16.02 -14.28 3.02
N ILE A 36 14.74 -14.05 2.76
CA ILE A 36 13.98 -12.90 3.29
C ILE A 36 13.08 -13.39 4.43
N VAL A 37 13.25 -12.79 5.61
CA VAL A 37 12.45 -13.07 6.80
C VAL A 37 11.67 -11.82 7.19
N LEU A 38 10.34 -11.95 7.27
CA LEU A 38 9.45 -10.91 7.79
C LEU A 38 8.92 -11.34 9.15
N ILE A 39 9.08 -10.47 10.15
CA ILE A 39 8.58 -10.70 11.51
C ILE A 39 7.58 -9.64 11.92
N ASP A 40 6.64 -10.02 12.79
CA ASP A 40 5.75 -9.09 13.47
C ASP A 40 5.51 -9.56 14.91
N LYS A 41 5.27 -8.61 15.82
CA LYS A 41 4.86 -8.86 17.19
C LYS A 41 3.39 -9.31 17.28
N CYS A 42 2.57 -8.95 16.30
CA CYS A 42 1.15 -9.28 16.28
C CYS A 42 0.90 -10.79 16.04
N PRO A 43 -0.25 -11.34 16.49
CA PRO A 43 -0.66 -12.67 16.08
C PRO A 43 -0.87 -12.71 14.55
N SER A 44 -0.72 -13.87 13.94
CA SER A 44 -0.83 -14.04 12.47
C SER A 44 -2.15 -13.53 11.90
N THR A 45 -3.25 -13.63 12.66
CA THR A 45 -4.57 -13.13 12.27
C THR A 45 -4.64 -11.60 12.14
N TRP A 46 -3.68 -10.87 12.69
CA TRP A 46 -3.62 -9.40 12.70
C TRP A 46 -2.45 -8.86 11.86
N ALA A 47 -1.82 -9.70 11.05
CA ALA A 47 -0.80 -9.26 10.12
C ALA A 47 -1.37 -8.19 9.16
N GLY A 48 -0.56 -7.19 8.83
CA GLY A 48 -0.98 -6.02 8.03
C GLY A 48 -0.92 -4.68 8.77
N GLY A 49 -0.73 -4.70 10.11
CA GLY A 49 -0.68 -3.49 10.92
C GLY A 49 -1.91 -2.60 10.73
N ASN A 50 -1.74 -1.28 10.79
CA ASN A 50 -2.85 -0.35 10.54
C ASN A 50 -3.47 -0.50 9.14
N SER A 51 -2.70 -0.96 8.15
CA SER A 51 -3.20 -1.16 6.78
C SER A 51 -4.30 -2.22 6.72
N TYR A 52 -4.25 -3.22 7.61
CA TYR A 52 -5.32 -4.20 7.78
C TYR A 52 -6.64 -3.52 8.23
N PHE A 53 -6.53 -2.59 9.18
CA PHE A 53 -7.70 -1.90 9.77
C PHE A 53 -8.24 -0.75 8.91
N THR A 54 -7.40 -0.10 8.09
CA THR A 54 -7.84 0.96 7.16
C THR A 54 -8.39 0.42 5.85
N ALA A 55 -8.67 -0.90 5.77
CA ALA A 55 -9.12 -1.60 4.57
C ALA A 55 -8.21 -1.35 3.34
N GLY A 56 -6.93 -1.05 3.56
CA GLY A 56 -6.01 -0.69 2.49
C GLY A 56 -6.43 0.55 1.68
N ALA A 57 -7.16 1.50 2.29
CA ALA A 57 -7.52 2.74 1.59
C ALA A 57 -6.26 3.58 1.32
N PHE A 58 -5.97 3.80 0.03
CA PHE A 58 -4.88 4.67 -0.44
C PHE A 58 -5.44 5.85 -1.21
N ARG A 59 -4.76 6.99 -1.09
CA ARG A 59 -4.94 8.12 -2.01
C ARG A 59 -4.07 7.87 -3.23
N THR A 60 -4.60 8.17 -4.41
CA THR A 60 -3.85 8.11 -5.68
C THR A 60 -4.43 9.12 -6.65
N VAL A 61 -3.62 9.67 -7.54
CA VAL A 61 -4.09 10.54 -8.61
C VAL A 61 -5.04 9.77 -9.53
N HIS A 62 -6.15 10.37 -9.91
CA HIS A 62 -7.11 9.82 -10.87
C HIS A 62 -7.94 10.91 -11.55
N ASN A 63 -8.33 10.69 -12.80
CA ASN A 63 -9.23 11.56 -13.57
C ASN A 63 -10.72 11.25 -13.34
N GLY A 64 -11.04 10.69 -12.18
CA GLY A 64 -12.40 10.37 -11.74
C GLY A 64 -12.69 8.87 -11.85
N LEU A 65 -13.99 8.52 -11.80
CA LEU A 65 -14.43 7.13 -11.81
C LEU A 65 -13.88 6.28 -12.98
N PRO A 66 -13.80 6.78 -14.24
CA PRO A 66 -13.33 5.95 -15.36
C PRO A 66 -11.94 5.35 -15.17
N ASP A 67 -11.01 6.07 -14.54
CA ASP A 67 -9.65 5.59 -14.27
C ASP A 67 -9.63 4.46 -13.22
N LEU A 68 -10.62 4.43 -12.33
CA LEU A 68 -10.69 3.48 -11.23
C LEU A 68 -11.49 2.23 -11.59
N LEU A 69 -12.43 2.31 -12.54
CA LEU A 69 -13.28 1.18 -12.97
C LEU A 69 -12.49 -0.11 -13.29
N PRO A 70 -11.32 -0.08 -13.97
CA PRO A 70 -10.55 -1.29 -14.23
C PRO A 70 -9.97 -1.96 -12.97
N LEU A 71 -9.92 -1.25 -11.84
CA LEU A 71 -9.36 -1.73 -10.57
C LEU A 71 -10.42 -2.33 -9.63
N VAL A 72 -11.71 -2.12 -9.91
CA VAL A 72 -12.83 -2.57 -9.07
C VAL A 72 -13.53 -3.78 -9.67
N ASN A 73 -13.59 -4.86 -8.90
CA ASN A 73 -14.15 -6.15 -9.34
C ASN A 73 -15.57 -6.42 -8.83
N ASN A 74 -16.20 -5.45 -8.17
CA ASN A 74 -17.49 -5.58 -7.47
C ASN A 74 -18.60 -4.66 -8.03
N LEU A 75 -18.39 -4.08 -9.22
CA LEU A 75 -19.37 -3.27 -9.92
C LEU A 75 -20.02 -4.07 -11.05
N ASP A 76 -21.01 -4.88 -10.67
CA ASP A 76 -21.65 -5.83 -11.60
C ASP A 76 -22.72 -5.19 -12.52
N SER A 77 -22.96 -3.88 -12.40
CA SER A 77 -23.99 -3.20 -13.18
C SER A 77 -23.67 -1.71 -13.42
N PRO A 78 -23.99 -1.16 -14.60
CA PRO A 78 -23.86 0.28 -14.90
C PRO A 78 -24.63 1.18 -13.91
N GLU A 79 -25.76 0.70 -13.37
CA GLU A 79 -26.57 1.43 -12.40
C GLU A 79 -25.85 1.69 -11.07
N LYS A 80 -25.01 0.74 -10.62
CA LYS A 80 -24.18 0.93 -9.42
C LYS A 80 -23.11 1.99 -9.67
N ALA A 81 -22.49 1.98 -10.84
CA ALA A 81 -21.46 2.97 -11.22
C ALA A 81 -22.03 4.40 -11.26
N ASN A 82 -23.25 4.57 -11.77
CA ASN A 82 -23.93 5.87 -11.85
C ASN A 82 -24.27 6.50 -10.48
N ARG A 83 -24.16 5.74 -9.38
CA ARG A 83 -24.37 6.25 -8.01
C ARG A 83 -23.09 6.71 -7.33
N ILE A 84 -21.94 6.51 -7.97
CA ILE A 84 -20.63 6.84 -7.39
C ILE A 84 -20.30 8.28 -7.76
N ASP A 85 -20.20 9.13 -6.74
CA ASP A 85 -19.63 10.47 -6.87
C ASP A 85 -18.12 10.40 -6.60
N MET A 86 -17.33 10.64 -7.65
CA MET A 86 -15.87 10.55 -7.62
C MET A 86 -15.26 11.73 -8.40
N PRO A 87 -15.07 12.89 -7.76
CA PRO A 87 -14.44 14.02 -8.41
C PRO A 87 -12.98 13.70 -8.77
N ILE A 88 -12.45 14.41 -9.76
CA ILE A 88 -11.04 14.30 -10.16
C ILE A 88 -10.15 14.62 -8.95
N TYR A 89 -9.18 13.75 -8.71
CA TYR A 89 -8.14 13.97 -7.71
C TYR A 89 -6.80 14.10 -8.45
N SER A 90 -6.46 15.35 -8.78
CA SER A 90 -5.29 15.69 -9.59
C SER A 90 -3.98 15.55 -8.81
N GLU A 91 -2.86 15.55 -9.53
CA GLU A 91 -1.51 15.63 -8.94
C GLU A 91 -1.36 16.86 -8.03
N ALA A 92 -1.91 18.00 -8.41
CA ALA A 92 -1.90 19.21 -7.59
C ALA A 92 -2.63 19.00 -6.26
N ASN A 93 -3.79 18.33 -6.28
CA ASN A 93 -4.54 18.00 -5.06
C ASN A 93 -3.76 17.03 -4.17
N PHE A 94 -3.16 15.99 -4.77
CA PHE A 94 -2.37 15.01 -4.06
C PHE A 94 -1.14 15.64 -3.39
N THR A 95 -0.37 16.43 -4.14
CA THR A 95 0.83 17.12 -3.63
C THR A 95 0.47 18.14 -2.54
N HIS A 96 -0.64 18.87 -2.70
CA HIS A 96 -1.16 19.74 -1.66
C HIS A 96 -1.45 18.98 -0.36
N ASP A 97 -2.16 17.85 -0.46
CA ASP A 97 -2.48 17.02 0.71
C ASP A 97 -1.24 16.42 1.36
N LEU A 98 -0.27 15.94 0.59
CA LEU A 98 1.01 15.47 1.14
C LEU A 98 1.69 16.57 1.97
N ASN A 99 1.85 17.76 1.39
CA ASN A 99 2.47 18.89 2.09
C ASN A 99 1.70 19.29 3.34
N ARG A 100 0.37 19.32 3.28
CA ARG A 100 -0.48 19.63 4.43
C ARG A 100 -0.35 18.59 5.55
N MET A 101 -0.32 17.30 5.20
CA MET A 101 -0.28 16.21 6.17
C MET A 101 1.11 16.02 6.80
N THR A 102 2.18 16.37 6.09
CA THR A 102 3.57 16.25 6.57
C THR A 102 4.13 17.55 7.16
N ASN A 103 3.34 18.63 7.22
CA ASN A 103 3.80 19.98 7.57
C ASN A 103 4.97 20.45 6.67
N GLY A 104 4.86 20.20 5.36
CA GLY A 104 5.85 20.61 4.37
C GLY A 104 7.17 19.85 4.41
N ARG A 105 7.20 18.67 5.05
CA ARG A 105 8.41 17.83 5.16
C ARG A 105 8.49 16.72 4.11
N THR A 106 7.62 16.77 3.11
CA THR A 106 7.66 15.86 1.97
C THR A 106 8.94 16.14 1.18
N ASP A 107 9.73 15.09 0.92
CA ASP A 107 10.92 15.19 0.07
C ASP A 107 10.51 15.59 -1.35
N PRO A 108 11.02 16.71 -1.92
CA PRO A 108 10.73 17.12 -3.28
C PRO A 108 11.08 16.06 -4.33
N ALA A 109 12.11 15.24 -4.08
CA ALA A 109 12.51 14.16 -4.99
C ALA A 109 11.54 12.97 -5.01
N GLN A 110 10.62 12.90 -4.03
CA GLN A 110 9.60 11.85 -3.92
C GLN A 110 8.19 12.37 -4.26
N GLN A 111 8.08 13.59 -4.79
CA GLN A 111 6.80 14.12 -5.28
C GLN A 111 6.47 13.48 -6.63
N ILE A 112 5.17 13.27 -6.89
CA ILE A 112 4.69 12.59 -8.10
C ILE A 112 5.19 13.35 -9.34
N SER A 113 5.87 12.62 -10.23
CA SER A 113 6.41 13.08 -11.51
C SER A 113 5.42 12.92 -12.65
#